data_AF-A0A957QEI7-F1
#
_entry.id   AF-A0A957QEI7-F1
#
_cell.length_a   1.000
_cell.length_b   1.000
_cell.length_c   1.000
_cell.angle_alpha   90.00
_cell.angle_beta   90.00
_cell.angle_gamma   90.00
#
_symmetry.space_group_name_H-M   'P 1'
#
loop_
_entity.id
_entity.type
_entity.pdbx_description
1 polymer ?
#
loop_
_entity_poly.entity_id
_entity_poly.type
_entity_poly.pdbx_seq_one_letter_code
_entity_poly.pdbx_strand_id
1 'polypeptide(L)'
;WHAETYAGPLWMQPQVIGKPRDEGRIATPEDIRFWDLSSFMLGATGMYYLRWRPLLDGPLFGAFGGYGMDGSRTPRSEMMRKIGQWATAPEQKAMWQSRPIQGEIGIVYVPETQIFTYAQQGDTKFYAQSMQGTYQGFFDNNVQADWVHIDHIDEYDFLYLPFPVMLSAETAKRLKDWVHAGGTLISEGCPAYFGDNAHVGPIQPNYGLDEVFGVRESYVEFTPDILGDLRANFGGTPFWGGIFMQAYEPTSGTPSGWYADGKVAVVDNVFGAGRTRLIGSMAGTGHAAHPGDGSAAFFAKLFAFGNKPQHVISSDPQVKARLHMGDGGVYLWIANPTRQDRPVRIEVGDIAGNFTGAITRWGADAGVEGRTIVLTASARDVTVLMLS
;
A
#
# COMPACT_ATOMS: atom_id res chain seq x y z
N TRP A 1 -2.81 -7.21 16.62
CA TRP A 1 -1.58 -7.41 15.82
C TRP A 1 -0.40 -6.87 16.59
N HIS A 2 0.74 -7.55 16.58
CA HIS A 2 1.99 -7.01 17.13
C HIS A 2 2.98 -6.82 16.00
N ALA A 3 3.85 -5.82 16.13
CA ALA A 3 4.99 -5.63 15.25
C ALA A 3 6.26 -6.11 15.95
N GLU A 4 7.18 -6.66 15.17
CA GLU A 4 8.53 -6.99 15.60
C GLU A 4 9.50 -6.05 14.89
N THR A 5 10.37 -5.39 15.64
CA THR A 5 11.37 -4.46 15.12
C THR A 5 12.71 -4.66 15.80
N TYR A 6 13.76 -4.11 15.22
CA TYR A 6 15.09 -4.11 15.82
C TYR A 6 15.46 -2.70 16.28
N ALA A 7 16.20 -2.62 17.38
CA ALA A 7 16.68 -1.35 17.93
C ALA A 7 18.22 -1.26 17.87
N GLY A 8 18.86 -2.21 17.21
CA GLY A 8 20.29 -2.34 17.12
C GLY A 8 20.75 -2.61 15.69
N PRO A 9 22.05 -2.51 15.43
CA PRO A 9 22.63 -2.71 14.10
C PRO A 9 22.38 -4.12 13.56
N LEU A 10 22.34 -4.27 12.23
CA LEU A 10 22.16 -5.55 11.53
C LEU A 10 23.51 -6.21 11.17
N TRP A 11 24.51 -6.15 12.06
CA TRP A 11 25.90 -6.55 11.77
C TRP A 11 26.02 -7.88 11.03
N MET A 12 26.82 -7.89 9.96
CA MET A 12 27.18 -9.09 9.17
C MET A 12 26.01 -9.95 8.66
N GLN A 13 24.78 -9.42 8.64
CA GLN A 13 23.65 -10.15 8.10
C GLN A 13 23.75 -10.35 6.58
N PRO A 14 23.67 -11.58 6.08
CA PRO A 14 23.81 -11.86 4.64
C PRO A 14 22.68 -11.21 3.82
N GLN A 15 21.51 -10.98 4.41
CA GLN A 15 20.35 -10.35 3.77
C GLN A 15 20.43 -8.82 3.60
N VAL A 16 21.49 -8.16 4.10
CA VAL A 16 21.64 -6.68 4.00
C VAL A 16 22.89 -6.25 3.22
N ILE A 17 23.45 -7.11 2.37
CA ILE A 17 24.55 -6.73 1.47
C ILE A 17 24.10 -5.56 0.59
N GLY A 18 24.98 -4.55 0.42
CA GLY A 18 24.68 -3.35 -0.38
C GLY A 18 23.74 -2.31 0.26
N LYS A 19 23.05 -2.64 1.35
CA LYS A 19 22.14 -1.69 2.02
C LYS A 19 22.91 -0.47 2.59
N PRO A 20 22.50 0.78 2.28
CA PRO A 20 23.12 1.99 2.82
C PRO A 20 23.16 2.02 4.35
N ARG A 21 24.16 2.72 4.90
CA ARG A 21 24.41 2.77 6.34
C ARG A 21 23.22 3.37 7.11
N ASP A 22 22.60 4.38 6.55
CA ASP A 22 21.59 5.25 7.14
C ASP A 22 20.14 4.86 6.79
N GLU A 23 19.93 3.75 6.08
CA GLU A 23 18.60 3.19 5.80
C GLU A 23 18.17 2.15 6.84
N GLY A 24 18.46 2.42 8.11
CA GLY A 24 18.14 1.51 9.21
C GLY A 24 19.13 0.37 9.39
N ARG A 25 20.14 0.21 8.53
CA ARG A 25 21.19 -0.80 8.73
C ARG A 25 21.92 -0.60 10.07
N ILE A 26 22.12 0.65 10.44
CA ILE A 26 22.53 1.07 11.79
C ILE A 26 21.42 1.97 12.33
N ALA A 27 20.51 1.38 13.11
CA ALA A 27 19.38 2.10 13.68
C ALA A 27 19.86 3.27 14.55
N THR A 28 19.30 4.45 14.31
CA THR A 28 19.39 5.62 15.19
C THR A 28 18.19 5.65 16.15
N PRO A 29 18.23 6.42 17.25
CA PRO A 29 17.05 6.66 18.08
C PRO A 29 15.85 7.17 17.27
N GLU A 30 16.08 8.02 16.28
CA GLU A 30 15.05 8.57 15.40
C GLU A 30 14.43 7.50 14.51
N ASP A 31 15.23 6.55 14.02
CA ASP A 31 14.70 5.41 13.26
C ASP A 31 13.80 4.52 14.13
N ILE A 32 14.21 4.21 15.36
CA ILE A 32 13.40 3.41 16.32
C ILE A 32 12.06 4.09 16.58
N ARG A 33 12.10 5.39 16.91
CA ARG A 33 10.90 6.19 17.11
C ARG A 33 9.97 6.16 15.90
N PHE A 34 10.52 6.39 14.71
CA PHE A 34 9.72 6.41 13.50
C PHE A 34 9.10 5.02 13.21
N TRP A 35 9.87 3.94 13.34
CA TRP A 35 9.37 2.58 13.10
C TRP A 35 8.28 2.17 14.09
N ASP A 36 8.46 2.48 15.36
CA ASP A 36 7.48 2.09 16.39
C ASP A 36 6.17 2.85 16.21
N LEU A 37 6.25 4.17 16.06
CA LEU A 37 5.06 5.00 15.93
C LEU A 37 4.35 4.79 14.59
N SER A 38 5.07 4.56 13.50
CA SER A 38 4.44 4.21 12.22
C SER A 38 3.78 2.84 12.25
N SER A 39 4.33 1.88 13.02
CA SER A 39 3.66 0.59 13.24
C SER A 39 2.34 0.77 14.01
N PHE A 40 2.32 1.60 15.04
CA PHE A 40 1.08 1.93 15.75
C PHE A 40 0.09 2.69 14.85
N MET A 41 0.56 3.65 14.06
CA MET A 41 -0.24 4.36 13.05
C MET A 41 -0.94 3.39 12.09
N LEU A 42 -0.28 2.29 11.73
CA LEU A 42 -0.82 1.27 10.83
C LEU A 42 -1.54 0.11 11.56
N GLY A 43 -1.85 0.28 12.85
CA GLY A 43 -2.75 -0.61 13.60
C GLY A 43 -2.07 -1.67 14.47
N ALA A 44 -0.75 -1.65 14.61
CA ALA A 44 -0.09 -2.47 15.62
C ALA A 44 -0.59 -2.07 17.03
N THR A 45 -0.80 -3.06 17.89
CA THR A 45 -1.27 -2.86 19.27
C THR A 45 -0.25 -3.33 20.31
N GLY A 46 0.90 -3.79 19.83
CA GLY A 46 2.01 -4.26 20.63
C GLY A 46 3.29 -4.16 19.81
N MET A 47 4.40 -3.89 20.49
CA MET A 47 5.72 -3.80 19.90
C MET A 47 6.67 -4.74 20.63
N TYR A 48 7.36 -5.58 19.87
CA TYR A 48 8.43 -6.43 20.38
C TYR A 48 9.74 -6.06 19.71
N TYR A 49 10.81 -6.04 20.50
CA TYR A 49 12.14 -5.91 19.97
C TYR A 49 12.81 -7.27 19.96
N LEU A 50 13.13 -7.78 18.77
CA LEU A 50 14.16 -8.79 18.60
C LEU A 50 15.46 -8.00 18.50
N ARG A 51 16.22 -7.81 19.56
CA ARG A 51 16.12 -8.37 20.92
C ARG A 51 16.36 -7.26 21.92
N TRP A 52 16.16 -7.50 23.21
CA TRP A 52 16.52 -6.52 24.23
C TRP A 52 18.04 -6.22 24.24
N ARG A 53 18.85 -7.29 24.35
CA ARG A 53 20.33 -7.24 24.36
C ARG A 53 20.89 -8.09 23.22
N PRO A 54 21.91 -7.62 22.48
CA PRO A 54 22.52 -8.39 21.40
C PRO A 54 23.04 -9.76 21.85
N LEU A 55 23.17 -10.69 20.90
CA LEU A 55 23.89 -11.94 21.16
C LEU A 55 25.39 -11.69 21.31
N LEU A 56 26.03 -12.48 22.16
CA LEU A 56 27.49 -12.49 22.29
C LEU A 56 28.13 -13.51 21.34
N ASP A 57 27.38 -14.54 20.95
CA ASP A 57 27.88 -15.69 20.22
C ASP A 57 27.12 -15.92 18.91
N GLY A 58 27.78 -16.61 17.98
CA GLY A 58 27.19 -17.08 16.72
C GLY A 58 27.09 -16.01 15.62
N PRO A 59 26.48 -16.36 14.48
CA PRO A 59 26.48 -15.52 13.28
C PRO A 59 25.68 -14.22 13.41
N LEU A 60 24.93 -14.04 14.51
CA LEU A 60 24.13 -12.85 14.81
C LEU A 60 24.66 -12.08 16.03
N PHE A 61 25.94 -12.26 16.38
CA PHE A 61 26.58 -11.50 17.47
C PHE A 61 26.43 -9.99 17.25
N GLY A 62 26.22 -9.24 18.32
CA GLY A 62 26.09 -7.78 18.28
C GLY A 62 24.83 -7.26 17.56
N ALA A 63 24.02 -8.12 16.94
CA ALA A 63 22.91 -7.69 16.10
C ALA A 63 21.63 -7.35 16.91
N PHE A 64 20.84 -6.45 16.32
CA PHE A 64 19.47 -6.06 16.65
C PHE A 64 19.15 -5.45 18.02
N GLY A 65 19.98 -5.68 19.03
CA GLY A 65 19.71 -5.24 20.40
C GLY A 65 19.83 -3.73 20.62
N GLY A 66 18.85 -3.16 21.35
CA GLY A 66 18.89 -1.76 21.76
C GLY A 66 19.93 -1.49 22.86
N TYR A 67 20.25 -2.48 23.69
CA TYR A 67 21.24 -2.39 24.76
C TYR A 67 22.67 -2.66 24.28
N GLY A 68 23.68 -2.28 25.07
CA GLY A 68 25.07 -2.67 24.88
C GLY A 68 25.25 -4.19 25.02
N MET A 69 26.32 -4.76 24.43
CA MET A 69 26.63 -6.19 24.58
C MET A 69 26.82 -6.59 26.06
N ASP A 70 27.38 -5.68 26.86
CA ASP A 70 27.54 -5.78 28.31
C ASP A 70 26.24 -5.55 29.11
N GLY A 71 25.12 -5.24 28.44
CA GLY A 71 23.84 -4.91 29.06
C GLY A 71 23.70 -3.44 29.50
N SER A 72 24.68 -2.58 29.17
CA SER A 72 24.60 -1.15 29.44
C SER A 72 23.48 -0.47 28.64
N ARG A 73 22.98 0.65 29.17
CA ARG A 73 22.01 1.51 28.47
C ARG A 73 22.70 2.23 27.32
N THR A 74 21.98 2.40 26.23
CA THR A 74 22.37 3.18 25.05
C THR A 74 21.29 4.21 24.69
N PRO A 75 21.59 5.19 23.82
CA PRO A 75 20.56 6.09 23.28
C PRO A 75 19.37 5.37 22.63
N ARG A 76 19.61 4.19 22.04
CA ARG A 76 18.56 3.36 21.40
C ARG A 76 17.65 2.73 22.45
N SER A 77 18.23 2.13 23.50
CA SER A 77 17.45 1.63 24.64
C SER A 77 16.67 2.73 25.36
N GLU A 78 17.22 3.94 25.38
CA GLU A 78 16.55 5.10 25.98
C GLU A 78 15.33 5.52 25.14
N MET A 79 15.43 5.48 23.81
CA MET A 79 14.26 5.71 22.95
C MET A 79 13.18 4.63 23.13
N MET A 80 13.56 3.35 23.14
CA MET A 80 12.63 2.24 23.42
C MET A 80 11.89 2.48 24.75
N ARG A 81 12.62 2.94 25.79
CA ARG A 81 12.03 3.29 27.09
C ARG A 81 11.02 4.42 26.97
N LYS A 82 11.34 5.50 26.25
CA LYS A 82 10.43 6.65 26.06
C LYS A 82 9.13 6.23 25.38
N ILE A 83 9.22 5.45 24.31
CA ILE A 83 8.05 4.97 23.55
C ILE A 83 7.22 4.01 24.39
N GLY A 84 7.86 3.05 25.07
CA GLY A 84 7.17 2.11 25.95
C GLY A 84 6.43 2.81 27.08
N GLN A 85 7.05 3.83 27.69
CA GLN A 85 6.39 4.63 28.73
C GLN A 85 5.22 5.45 28.19
N TRP A 86 5.42 6.15 27.07
CA TRP A 86 4.35 6.93 26.43
C TRP A 86 3.16 6.04 26.06
N ALA A 87 3.41 4.94 25.34
CA ALA A 87 2.36 4.04 24.85
C ALA A 87 1.55 3.41 26.00
N THR A 88 2.15 3.22 27.17
CA THR A 88 1.50 2.61 28.34
C THR A 88 1.01 3.63 29.38
N ALA A 89 1.20 4.93 29.13
CA ALA A 89 0.77 5.97 30.05
C ALA A 89 -0.77 6.00 30.17
N PRO A 90 -1.34 6.18 31.38
CA PRO A 90 -2.79 6.15 31.59
C PRO A 90 -3.59 7.09 30.68
N GLU A 91 -3.02 8.26 30.35
CA GLU A 91 -3.61 9.25 29.47
C GLU A 91 -3.78 8.79 28.02
N GLN A 92 -3.02 7.79 27.57
CA GLN A 92 -3.15 7.22 26.22
C GLN A 92 -4.20 6.12 26.12
N LYS A 93 -4.83 5.72 27.24
CA LYS A 93 -5.78 4.59 27.28
C LYS A 93 -6.93 4.76 26.28
N ALA A 94 -7.46 5.99 26.13
CA ALA A 94 -8.52 6.30 25.18
C ALA A 94 -8.06 6.12 23.72
N MET A 95 -6.85 6.59 23.38
CA MET A 95 -6.29 6.46 22.02
C MET A 95 -6.29 5.01 21.53
N TRP A 96 -5.97 4.07 22.41
CA TRP A 96 -5.92 2.65 22.05
C TRP A 96 -7.30 1.98 21.89
N GLN A 97 -8.39 2.66 22.23
CA GLN A 97 -9.77 2.27 21.88
C GLN A 97 -10.19 2.78 20.50
N SER A 98 -9.31 3.52 19.82
CA SER A 98 -9.47 3.92 18.42
C SER A 98 -8.53 3.07 17.54
N ARG A 99 -8.97 2.74 16.33
CA ARG A 99 -8.23 1.90 15.38
C ARG A 99 -8.16 2.56 14.01
N PRO A 100 -7.15 2.23 13.17
CA PRO A 100 -7.17 2.67 11.78
C PRO A 100 -8.54 2.39 11.18
N ILE A 101 -9.13 3.42 10.55
CA ILE A 101 -10.38 3.24 9.83
C ILE A 101 -10.15 2.39 8.59
N GLN A 102 -11.21 1.77 8.07
CA GLN A 102 -11.16 1.05 6.79
C GLN A 102 -10.64 1.97 5.67
N GLY A 103 -9.73 1.47 4.85
CA GLY A 103 -9.13 2.18 3.73
C GLY A 103 -10.15 2.55 2.64
N GLU A 104 -9.80 3.53 1.80
CA GLU A 104 -10.67 4.03 0.73
C GLU A 104 -10.77 3.05 -0.45
N ILE A 105 -9.83 2.10 -0.55
CA ILE A 105 -9.75 1.10 -1.61
C ILE A 105 -9.17 -0.22 -1.05
N GLY A 106 -9.72 -1.35 -1.47
CA GLY A 106 -9.14 -2.67 -1.20
C GLY A 106 -8.23 -3.14 -2.33
N ILE A 107 -6.98 -3.51 -2.03
CA ILE A 107 -6.12 -4.27 -2.95
C ILE A 107 -6.37 -5.75 -2.70
N VAL A 108 -7.00 -6.40 -3.67
CA VAL A 108 -7.39 -7.80 -3.57
C VAL A 108 -6.16 -8.69 -3.71
N TYR A 109 -6.04 -9.68 -2.83
CA TYR A 109 -5.10 -10.76 -3.00
C TYR A 109 -5.82 -12.11 -3.06
N VAL A 110 -5.34 -12.94 -3.97
CA VAL A 110 -5.89 -14.26 -4.30
C VAL A 110 -4.75 -15.28 -4.19
N PRO A 111 -4.79 -16.22 -3.22
CA PRO A 111 -3.70 -17.15 -2.98
C PRO A 111 -3.30 -17.98 -4.22
N GLU A 112 -4.27 -18.32 -5.08
CA GLU A 112 -4.03 -19.10 -6.29
C GLU A 112 -3.04 -18.44 -7.25
N THR A 113 -3.07 -17.11 -7.39
CA THR A 113 -2.13 -16.38 -8.23
C THR A 113 -0.70 -16.55 -7.73
N GLN A 114 -0.48 -16.41 -6.42
CA GLN A 114 0.85 -16.53 -5.84
C GLN A 114 1.40 -17.96 -5.99
N ILE A 115 0.54 -18.96 -5.74
CA ILE A 115 0.88 -20.38 -5.89
C ILE A 115 1.23 -20.70 -7.35
N PHE A 116 0.42 -20.22 -8.29
CA PHE A 116 0.68 -20.39 -9.72
C PHE A 116 1.99 -19.73 -10.16
N THR A 117 2.24 -18.51 -9.70
CA THR A 117 3.49 -17.79 -9.99
C THR A 117 4.68 -18.61 -9.53
N TYR A 118 4.64 -19.15 -8.31
CA TYR A 118 5.70 -20.03 -7.80
C TYR A 118 5.87 -21.30 -8.67
N ALA A 119 4.76 -21.96 -9.02
CA ALA A 119 4.79 -23.16 -9.84
C ALA A 119 5.36 -22.92 -11.25
N GLN A 120 5.05 -21.77 -11.86
CA GLN A 120 5.48 -21.43 -13.22
C GLN A 120 6.89 -20.85 -13.27
N GLN A 121 7.27 -20.02 -12.29
CA GLN A 121 8.50 -19.20 -12.32
C GLN A 121 9.59 -19.72 -11.36
N GLY A 122 9.26 -20.63 -10.44
CA GLY A 122 10.18 -21.10 -9.38
C GLY A 122 10.36 -20.12 -8.22
N ASP A 123 9.76 -18.93 -8.28
CA ASP A 123 9.69 -17.95 -7.19
C ASP A 123 8.41 -17.09 -7.29
N THR A 124 8.23 -16.14 -6.37
CA THR A 124 7.06 -15.25 -6.33
C THR A 124 7.40 -13.78 -6.58
N LYS A 125 8.55 -13.48 -7.19
CA LYS A 125 9.03 -12.10 -7.33
C LYS A 125 8.08 -11.22 -8.13
N PHE A 126 7.56 -11.71 -9.26
CA PHE A 126 6.61 -10.97 -10.10
C PHE A 126 5.33 -10.60 -9.36
N TYR A 127 4.78 -11.54 -8.59
CA TYR A 127 3.65 -11.28 -7.71
C TYR A 127 4.03 -10.24 -6.65
N ALA A 128 5.10 -10.47 -5.89
CA ALA A 128 5.53 -9.57 -4.82
C ALA A 128 5.79 -8.13 -5.30
N GLN A 129 6.44 -7.97 -6.46
CA GLN A 129 6.70 -6.66 -7.08
C GLN A 129 5.40 -5.94 -7.48
N SER A 130 4.47 -6.66 -8.12
CA SER A 130 3.18 -6.08 -8.53
C SER A 130 2.35 -5.65 -7.31
N MET A 131 2.29 -6.50 -6.28
CA MET A 131 1.62 -6.19 -5.02
C MET A 131 2.24 -4.96 -4.35
N GLN A 132 3.55 -4.98 -4.08
CA GLN A 132 4.24 -3.89 -3.39
C GLN A 132 4.13 -2.57 -4.15
N GLY A 133 4.33 -2.60 -5.47
CA GLY A 133 4.25 -1.40 -6.29
C GLY A 133 2.84 -0.83 -6.41
N THR A 134 1.81 -1.68 -6.38
CA THR A 134 0.41 -1.24 -6.29
C THR A 134 0.16 -0.50 -4.99
N TYR A 135 0.56 -1.09 -3.85
CA TYR A 135 0.43 -0.43 -2.56
C TYR A 135 1.20 0.89 -2.52
N GLN A 136 2.43 0.90 -3.03
CA GLN A 136 3.27 2.10 -3.11
C GLN A 136 2.61 3.20 -3.96
N GLY A 137 1.99 2.85 -5.09
CA GLY A 137 1.33 3.81 -5.96
C GLY A 137 0.16 4.55 -5.28
N PHE A 138 -0.66 3.84 -4.52
CA PHE A 138 -1.70 4.47 -3.69
C PHE A 138 -1.11 5.23 -2.51
N PHE A 139 -0.12 4.64 -1.83
CA PHE A 139 0.55 5.23 -0.69
C PHE A 139 1.22 6.57 -1.03
N ASP A 140 1.83 6.69 -2.20
CA ASP A 140 2.44 7.92 -2.73
C ASP A 140 1.45 9.07 -2.86
N ASN A 141 0.17 8.76 -3.09
CA ASN A 141 -0.94 9.70 -3.16
C ASN A 141 -1.67 9.91 -1.81
N ASN A 142 -1.09 9.45 -0.70
CA ASN A 142 -1.70 9.40 0.63
C ASN A 142 -2.96 8.54 0.76
N VAL A 143 -3.39 7.88 -0.32
CA VAL A 143 -4.52 6.94 -0.28
C VAL A 143 -4.17 5.79 0.67
N GLN A 144 -5.10 5.49 1.55
CA GLN A 144 -5.09 4.33 2.43
C GLN A 144 -5.72 3.15 1.69
N ALA A 145 -4.85 2.30 1.15
CA ALA A 145 -5.24 1.02 0.59
C ALA A 145 -5.11 -0.10 1.63
N ASP A 146 -6.10 -0.99 1.68
CA ASP A 146 -6.09 -2.16 2.56
C ASP A 146 -5.84 -3.44 1.76
N TRP A 147 -5.18 -4.43 2.35
CA TRP A 147 -5.06 -5.76 1.76
C TRP A 147 -6.33 -6.56 2.03
N VAL A 148 -7.01 -7.01 0.97
CA VAL A 148 -8.32 -7.66 1.08
C VAL A 148 -8.25 -9.07 0.50
N HIS A 149 -8.50 -10.09 1.33
CA HIS A 149 -8.67 -11.46 0.83
C HIS A 149 -9.96 -11.53 0.01
N ILE A 150 -10.00 -12.39 -1.01
CA ILE A 150 -11.19 -12.57 -1.88
C ILE A 150 -12.48 -12.84 -1.09
N ASP A 151 -12.40 -13.49 0.08
CA ASP A 151 -13.57 -13.78 0.92
C ASP A 151 -14.18 -12.51 1.54
N HIS A 152 -13.41 -11.43 1.68
CA HIS A 152 -13.80 -10.20 2.35
C HIS A 152 -14.13 -9.05 1.39
N ILE A 153 -14.23 -9.31 0.08
CA ILE A 153 -14.48 -8.24 -0.92
C ILE A 153 -15.82 -7.51 -0.71
N ASP A 154 -16.80 -8.15 -0.08
CA ASP A 154 -18.12 -7.56 0.19
C ASP A 154 -18.07 -6.44 1.26
N GLU A 155 -16.95 -6.31 1.99
CA GLU A 155 -16.70 -5.21 2.93
C GLU A 155 -16.32 -3.90 2.20
N TYR A 156 -16.04 -3.98 0.89
CA TYR A 156 -15.62 -2.86 0.05
C TYR A 156 -16.54 -2.75 -1.16
N ASP A 157 -16.62 -1.54 -1.71
CA ASP A 157 -17.31 -1.22 -2.97
C ASP A 157 -16.33 -0.74 -4.06
N PHE A 158 -15.04 -0.58 -3.73
CA PHE A 158 -13.98 -0.21 -4.64
C PHE A 158 -12.73 -1.06 -4.43
N LEU A 159 -12.34 -1.80 -5.47
CA LEU A 159 -11.26 -2.78 -5.42
C LEU A 159 -10.27 -2.60 -6.56
N TYR A 160 -9.00 -2.89 -6.25
CA TYR A 160 -7.91 -3.04 -7.21
C TYR A 160 -7.40 -4.47 -7.18
N LEU A 161 -7.34 -5.12 -8.33
CA LEU A 161 -6.87 -6.50 -8.49
C LEU A 161 -5.54 -6.49 -9.27
N PRO A 162 -4.40 -6.51 -8.55
CA PRO A 162 -3.07 -6.59 -9.15
C PRO A 162 -2.76 -8.02 -9.61
N PHE A 163 -1.95 -8.13 -10.67
CA PHE A 163 -1.39 -9.40 -11.15
C PHE A 163 -2.37 -10.61 -11.24
N PRO A 164 -3.57 -10.50 -11.83
CA PRO A 164 -4.59 -11.55 -11.78
C PRO A 164 -4.40 -12.72 -12.76
N VAL A 165 -3.15 -13.08 -13.08
CA VAL A 165 -2.81 -14.00 -14.17
C VAL A 165 -3.44 -15.38 -14.03
N MET A 166 -3.70 -15.83 -12.80
CA MET A 166 -4.48 -17.02 -12.51
C MET A 166 -5.62 -16.70 -11.55
N LEU A 167 -6.85 -17.08 -11.90
CA LEU A 167 -7.98 -17.04 -10.99
C LEU A 167 -8.72 -18.37 -11.08
N SER A 168 -9.21 -18.90 -9.94
CA SER A 168 -10.13 -20.03 -9.99
C SER A 168 -11.46 -19.61 -10.65
N ALA A 169 -12.22 -20.58 -11.17
CA ALA A 169 -13.56 -20.29 -11.68
C ALA A 169 -14.47 -19.69 -10.61
N GLU A 170 -14.32 -20.11 -9.35
CA GLU A 170 -15.04 -19.59 -8.20
C GLU A 170 -14.69 -18.12 -7.91
N THR A 171 -13.40 -17.79 -7.86
CA THR A 171 -12.90 -16.41 -7.67
C THR A 171 -13.39 -15.49 -8.79
N ALA A 172 -13.27 -15.92 -10.05
CA ALA A 172 -13.74 -15.14 -11.19
C ALA A 172 -15.27 -14.92 -11.12
N LYS A 173 -16.04 -15.94 -10.74
CA LYS A 173 -17.48 -15.81 -10.53
C LYS A 173 -17.81 -14.83 -9.40
N ARG A 174 -17.11 -14.90 -8.27
CA ARG A 174 -17.32 -14.01 -7.12
C ARG A 174 -17.05 -12.54 -7.50
N LEU A 175 -15.99 -12.26 -8.23
CA LEU A 175 -15.71 -10.93 -8.76
C LEU A 175 -16.78 -10.47 -9.75
N LYS A 176 -17.21 -11.34 -10.68
CA LYS A 176 -18.28 -11.04 -11.64
C LYS A 176 -19.59 -10.67 -10.95
N ASP A 177 -20.01 -11.47 -9.96
CA ASP A 177 -21.23 -11.23 -9.19
C ASP A 177 -21.14 -9.92 -8.39
N TRP A 178 -19.99 -9.66 -7.75
CA TRP A 178 -19.76 -8.44 -6.97
C TRP A 178 -19.78 -7.17 -7.83
N VAL A 179 -19.13 -7.18 -9.00
CA VAL A 179 -19.21 -6.07 -9.96
C VAL A 179 -20.66 -5.90 -10.42
N HIS A 180 -21.33 -6.98 -10.80
CA HIS A 180 -22.72 -6.91 -11.24
C HIS A 180 -23.64 -6.27 -10.18
N ALA A 181 -23.38 -6.52 -8.90
CA ALA A 181 -24.14 -5.96 -7.78
C ALA A 181 -23.84 -4.49 -7.45
N GLY A 182 -22.85 -3.86 -8.10
CA GLY A 182 -22.52 -2.44 -7.89
C GLY A 182 -21.06 -2.15 -7.59
N GLY A 183 -20.21 -3.18 -7.48
CA GLY A 183 -18.80 -3.00 -7.20
C GLY A 183 -18.03 -2.26 -8.29
N THR A 184 -17.06 -1.45 -7.90
CA THR A 184 -16.09 -0.81 -8.81
C THR A 184 -14.78 -1.60 -8.80
N LEU A 185 -14.41 -2.22 -9.92
CA LEU A 185 -13.19 -3.03 -10.05
C LEU A 185 -12.16 -2.41 -10.99
N ILE A 186 -10.93 -2.25 -10.54
CA ILE A 186 -9.78 -2.03 -11.41
C ILE A 186 -8.96 -3.33 -11.44
N SER A 187 -8.63 -3.83 -12.62
CA SER A 187 -7.81 -5.03 -12.80
C SER A 187 -6.59 -4.70 -13.64
N GLU A 188 -5.45 -5.27 -13.26
CA GLU A 188 -4.29 -5.36 -14.15
C GLU A 188 -4.47 -6.47 -15.19
N GLY A 189 -3.50 -6.57 -16.09
CA GLY A 189 -3.60 -7.36 -17.31
C GLY A 189 -3.61 -8.87 -17.06
N CYS A 190 -4.09 -9.59 -18.05
CA CYS A 190 -4.23 -11.05 -18.07
C CYS A 190 -5.16 -11.63 -16.99
N PRO A 191 -6.30 -11.02 -16.61
CA PRO A 191 -7.14 -11.59 -15.56
C PRO A 191 -7.71 -12.95 -15.95
N ALA A 192 -7.50 -13.94 -15.08
CA ALA A 192 -7.85 -15.34 -15.29
C ALA A 192 -7.27 -15.97 -16.56
N TYR A 193 -6.11 -15.49 -17.05
CA TYR A 193 -5.51 -16.07 -18.26
C TYR A 193 -5.32 -17.58 -18.12
N PHE A 194 -4.89 -17.99 -16.93
CA PHE A 194 -4.95 -19.36 -16.44
C PHE A 194 -6.11 -19.53 -15.46
N GLY A 195 -6.83 -20.63 -15.60
CA GLY A 195 -7.92 -21.02 -14.72
C GLY A 195 -7.57 -22.21 -13.83
N ASP A 196 -8.61 -22.95 -13.43
CA ASP A 196 -8.47 -24.16 -12.63
C ASP A 196 -7.48 -25.14 -13.27
N ASN A 197 -6.64 -25.75 -12.43
CA ASN A 197 -5.55 -26.63 -12.87
C ASN A 197 -4.53 -25.97 -13.81
N ALA A 198 -4.40 -24.64 -13.76
CA ALA A 198 -3.54 -23.86 -14.65
C ALA A 198 -3.89 -24.05 -16.14
N HIS A 199 -5.18 -24.28 -16.45
CA HIS A 199 -5.63 -24.41 -17.82
C HIS A 199 -5.85 -23.03 -18.46
N VAL A 200 -5.28 -22.80 -19.65
CA VAL A 200 -5.45 -21.53 -20.37
C VAL A 200 -6.87 -21.41 -20.91
N GLY A 201 -7.50 -20.25 -20.71
CA GLY A 201 -8.80 -19.93 -21.30
C GLY A 201 -8.73 -19.78 -22.82
N PRO A 202 -9.63 -20.40 -23.61
CA PRO A 202 -9.71 -20.17 -25.06
C PRO A 202 -10.27 -18.77 -25.41
N ILE A 203 -10.76 -18.05 -24.41
CA ILE A 203 -11.30 -16.70 -24.46
C ILE A 203 -10.56 -15.89 -23.41
N GLN A 204 -10.12 -14.67 -23.77
CA GLN A 204 -9.38 -13.78 -22.87
C GLN A 204 -10.03 -12.39 -22.81
N PRO A 205 -10.29 -11.84 -21.61
CA PRO A 205 -10.23 -12.50 -20.29
C PRO A 205 -11.15 -13.73 -20.13
N ASN A 206 -10.70 -14.76 -19.43
CA ASN A 206 -11.41 -16.04 -19.29
C ASN A 206 -12.59 -15.98 -18.30
N TYR A 207 -13.35 -17.07 -18.17
CA TYR A 207 -14.44 -17.25 -17.19
C TYR A 207 -15.52 -16.18 -17.22
N GLY A 208 -15.78 -15.61 -18.40
CA GLY A 208 -16.78 -14.57 -18.59
C GLY A 208 -16.32 -13.19 -18.11
N LEU A 209 -15.04 -13.01 -17.79
CA LEU A 209 -14.46 -11.71 -17.46
C LEU A 209 -14.29 -10.83 -18.71
N ASP A 210 -14.26 -11.42 -19.91
CA ASP A 210 -14.36 -10.71 -21.20
C ASP A 210 -15.62 -9.85 -21.28
N GLU A 211 -16.75 -10.37 -20.79
CA GLU A 211 -18.01 -9.61 -20.70
C GLU A 211 -17.95 -8.54 -19.60
N VAL A 212 -17.34 -8.87 -18.45
CA VAL A 212 -17.20 -7.95 -17.32
C VAL A 212 -16.39 -6.72 -17.70
N PHE A 213 -15.26 -6.92 -18.38
CA PHE A 213 -14.39 -5.84 -18.83
C PHE A 213 -14.77 -5.28 -20.20
N GLY A 214 -15.69 -5.93 -20.92
CA GLY A 214 -16.18 -5.46 -22.22
C GLY A 214 -15.09 -5.48 -23.30
N VAL A 215 -14.28 -6.54 -23.34
CA VAL A 215 -13.14 -6.67 -24.27
C VAL A 215 -12.98 -8.10 -24.81
N ARG A 216 -12.20 -8.22 -25.89
CA ARG A 216 -11.46 -9.42 -26.27
C ARG A 216 -9.97 -9.10 -26.26
N GLU A 217 -9.14 -10.10 -26.05
CA GLU A 217 -7.71 -9.97 -26.33
C GLU A 217 -7.47 -9.81 -27.83
N SER A 218 -6.69 -8.79 -28.19
CA SER A 218 -6.17 -8.60 -29.55
C SER A 218 -4.70 -9.02 -29.67
N TYR A 219 -3.94 -8.95 -28.57
CA TYR A 219 -2.52 -9.25 -28.52
C TYR A 219 -2.05 -9.43 -27.08
N VAL A 220 -1.04 -10.27 -26.87
CA VAL A 220 -0.42 -10.48 -25.56
C VAL A 220 1.06 -10.84 -25.69
N GLU A 221 1.87 -10.38 -24.74
CA GLU A 221 3.27 -10.76 -24.57
C GLU A 221 3.54 -11.22 -23.13
N PHE A 222 4.18 -12.38 -23.01
CA PHE A 222 4.69 -12.93 -21.75
C PHE A 222 6.23 -12.86 -21.74
N THR A 223 6.77 -11.65 -21.84
CA THR A 223 8.19 -11.34 -22.05
C THR A 223 8.75 -10.47 -20.92
N PRO A 224 8.71 -10.96 -19.65
CA PRO A 224 9.02 -10.14 -18.48
C PRO A 224 10.47 -9.61 -18.45
N ASP A 225 11.38 -10.21 -19.21
CA ASP A 225 12.78 -9.82 -19.33
C ASP A 225 13.01 -8.56 -20.17
N ILE A 226 12.05 -8.16 -21.02
CA ILE A 226 12.17 -7.00 -21.92
C ILE A 226 11.05 -5.97 -21.75
N LEU A 227 10.02 -6.25 -20.94
CA LEU A 227 8.93 -5.31 -20.67
C LEU A 227 9.19 -4.36 -19.49
N GLY A 228 10.42 -4.32 -18.96
CA GLY A 228 10.80 -3.46 -17.84
C GLY A 228 10.46 -1.98 -18.06
N ASP A 229 10.65 -1.48 -19.28
CA ASP A 229 10.40 -0.07 -19.65
C ASP A 229 9.09 0.11 -20.45
N LEU A 230 8.13 -0.81 -20.35
CA LEU A 230 6.86 -0.71 -21.07
C LEU A 230 6.11 0.55 -20.63
N ARG A 231 5.69 1.37 -21.60
CA ARG A 231 4.89 2.59 -21.36
C ARG A 231 3.55 2.51 -22.07
N ALA A 232 2.53 3.02 -21.40
CA ALA A 232 1.21 3.30 -21.99
C ALA A 232 0.73 4.68 -21.54
N ASN A 233 -0.29 5.20 -22.20
CA ASN A 233 -0.88 6.50 -21.90
C ASN A 233 -2.38 6.34 -21.61
N PHE A 234 -2.82 6.86 -20.47
CA PHE A 234 -4.22 6.88 -20.04
C PHE A 234 -4.73 8.33 -20.01
N GLY A 235 -5.53 8.69 -21.01
CA GLY A 235 -6.15 10.03 -21.10
C GLY A 235 -5.15 11.20 -20.95
N GLY A 236 -3.96 11.08 -21.55
CA GLY A 236 -2.86 12.05 -21.44
C GLY A 236 -1.87 11.77 -20.31
N THR A 237 -2.19 10.88 -19.37
CA THR A 237 -1.32 10.50 -18.26
C THR A 237 -0.45 9.29 -18.64
N PRO A 238 0.88 9.44 -18.80
CA PRO A 238 1.74 8.30 -19.02
C PRO A 238 1.84 7.43 -17.75
N PHE A 239 2.02 6.13 -17.94
CA PHE A 239 2.32 5.19 -16.87
C PHE A 239 3.23 4.08 -17.36
N TRP A 240 4.00 3.51 -16.43
CA TRP A 240 4.82 2.34 -16.64
C TRP A 240 4.00 1.07 -16.38
N GLY A 241 4.17 0.09 -17.28
CA GLY A 241 3.75 -1.29 -17.08
C GLY A 241 4.94 -2.17 -16.71
N GLY A 242 4.79 -3.47 -16.91
CA GLY A 242 5.83 -4.46 -16.69
C GLY A 242 5.27 -5.87 -16.68
N ILE A 243 6.17 -6.85 -16.65
CA ILE A 243 5.90 -8.29 -16.58
C ILE A 243 5.14 -8.83 -17.81
N PHE A 244 3.88 -8.43 -18.03
CA PHE A 244 3.08 -8.78 -19.20
C PHE A 244 2.58 -7.52 -19.92
N MET A 245 2.36 -7.65 -21.22
CA MET A 245 1.67 -6.68 -22.06
C MET A 245 0.44 -7.37 -22.63
N GLN A 246 -0.74 -6.77 -22.50
CA GLN A 246 -1.98 -7.26 -23.09
C GLN A 246 -2.71 -6.09 -23.73
N ALA A 247 -3.13 -6.26 -24.98
CA ALA A 247 -3.92 -5.28 -25.69
C ALA A 247 -5.30 -5.80 -26.06
N TYR A 248 -6.25 -4.89 -26.17
CA TYR A 248 -7.66 -5.23 -26.23
C TYR A 248 -8.34 -4.80 -27.52
N GLU A 249 -9.29 -5.61 -27.98
CA GLU A 249 -10.36 -5.21 -28.88
C GLU A 249 -11.61 -4.95 -28.03
N PRO A 250 -12.06 -3.69 -27.87
CA PRO A 250 -13.25 -3.38 -27.09
C PRO A 250 -14.51 -4.00 -27.71
N THR A 251 -15.38 -4.56 -26.88
CA THR A 251 -16.70 -5.06 -27.27
C THR A 251 -17.79 -4.11 -26.77
N SER A 252 -18.17 -4.19 -25.49
CA SER A 252 -19.03 -3.21 -24.82
C SER A 252 -18.24 -2.12 -24.10
N GLY A 253 -16.95 -2.35 -23.85
CA GLY A 253 -16.07 -1.42 -23.16
C GLY A 253 -15.69 -0.21 -24.01
N THR A 254 -15.33 0.87 -23.33
CA THR A 254 -14.84 2.11 -23.93
C THR A 254 -13.32 2.20 -23.73
N PRO A 255 -12.51 2.25 -24.81
CA PRO A 255 -11.07 2.42 -24.69
C PRO A 255 -10.73 3.78 -24.07
N SER A 256 -9.82 3.76 -23.09
CA SER A 256 -9.44 4.93 -22.29
C SER A 256 -7.91 5.13 -22.20
N GLY A 257 -7.12 4.20 -22.74
CA GLY A 257 -5.67 4.29 -22.81
C GLY A 257 -5.07 3.45 -23.93
N TRP A 258 -3.87 3.83 -24.37
CA TRP A 258 -3.20 3.26 -25.55
C TRP A 258 -1.70 3.06 -25.33
N TYR A 259 -1.15 2.05 -26.00
CA TYR A 259 0.28 1.91 -26.22
C TYR A 259 0.76 2.85 -27.33
N ALA A 260 2.07 3.03 -27.44
CA ALA A 260 2.69 3.94 -28.43
C ALA A 260 2.37 3.57 -29.89
N ASP A 261 2.11 2.29 -30.17
CA ASP A 261 1.75 1.78 -31.49
C ASP A 261 0.25 1.86 -31.80
N GLY A 262 -0.55 2.45 -30.90
CA GLY A 262 -1.99 2.63 -31.06
C GLY A 262 -2.83 1.44 -30.59
N LYS A 263 -2.23 0.35 -30.09
CA LYS A 263 -3.00 -0.74 -29.46
C LYS A 263 -3.68 -0.24 -28.18
N VAL A 264 -4.89 -0.73 -27.90
CA VAL A 264 -5.66 -0.34 -26.71
C VAL A 264 -5.06 -0.99 -25.47
N ALA A 265 -4.64 -0.16 -24.52
CA ALA A 265 -4.01 -0.57 -23.27
C ALA A 265 -4.94 -0.50 -22.07
N VAL A 266 -5.95 0.38 -22.07
CA VAL A 266 -6.88 0.55 -20.95
C VAL A 266 -8.30 0.61 -21.48
N VAL A 267 -9.22 -0.13 -20.85
CA VAL A 267 -10.64 -0.15 -21.21
C VAL A 267 -11.48 0.02 -19.96
N ASP A 268 -12.46 0.93 -20.02
CA ASP A 268 -13.48 1.11 -18.99
C ASP A 268 -14.77 0.44 -19.45
N ASN A 269 -15.53 -0.19 -18.55
CA ASN A 269 -16.81 -0.82 -18.88
C ASN A 269 -17.82 -0.66 -17.74
N VAL A 270 -19.09 -0.80 -18.08
CA VAL A 270 -20.20 -0.92 -17.11
C VAL A 270 -20.72 -2.34 -17.20
N PHE A 271 -20.85 -3.01 -16.06
CA PHE A 271 -21.33 -4.39 -15.98
C PHE A 271 -22.31 -4.54 -14.81
N GLY A 272 -23.58 -4.82 -15.13
CA GLY A 272 -24.66 -4.76 -14.14
C GLY A 272 -24.80 -3.34 -13.57
N ALA A 273 -24.82 -3.23 -12.24
CA ALA A 273 -24.84 -1.95 -11.53
C ALA A 273 -23.44 -1.38 -11.26
N GLY A 274 -22.38 -2.15 -11.51
CA GLY A 274 -21.00 -1.75 -11.26
C GLY A 274 -20.27 -1.28 -12.50
N ARG A 275 -18.98 -0.99 -12.32
CA ARG A 275 -18.09 -0.52 -13.38
C ARG A 275 -16.70 -1.09 -13.21
N THR A 276 -16.00 -1.24 -14.33
CA THR A 276 -14.66 -1.83 -14.34
C THR A 276 -13.68 -0.97 -15.12
N ARG A 277 -12.40 -1.09 -14.78
CA ARG A 277 -11.27 -0.67 -15.62
C ARG A 277 -10.27 -1.80 -15.73
N LEU A 278 -9.91 -2.16 -16.95
CA LEU A 278 -8.86 -3.14 -17.23
C LEU A 278 -7.62 -2.43 -17.76
N ILE A 279 -6.46 -2.72 -17.18
CA ILE A 279 -5.16 -2.15 -17.54
C ILE A 279 -4.32 -3.28 -18.13
N GLY A 280 -3.86 -3.13 -19.36
CA GLY A 280 -3.12 -4.13 -20.15
C GLY A 280 -1.71 -4.46 -19.66
N SER A 281 -1.36 -4.17 -18.41
CA SER A 281 -0.03 -4.46 -17.86
C SER A 281 -0.04 -4.36 -16.34
N MET A 282 1.12 -4.62 -15.73
CA MET A 282 1.34 -4.59 -14.29
C MET A 282 1.81 -3.19 -13.87
N ALA A 283 0.85 -2.27 -13.73
CA ALA A 283 1.12 -0.89 -13.35
C ALA A 283 1.81 -0.77 -11.99
N GLY A 284 1.50 -1.66 -11.04
CA GLY A 284 2.20 -1.77 -9.77
C GLY A 284 3.69 -2.02 -9.97
N THR A 285 4.05 -3.04 -10.75
CA THR A 285 5.46 -3.35 -11.03
C THR A 285 6.16 -2.20 -11.73
N GLY A 286 5.51 -1.61 -12.75
CA GLY A 286 6.06 -0.45 -13.45
C GLY A 286 6.31 0.73 -12.52
N HIS A 287 5.41 1.01 -11.58
CA HIS A 287 5.61 2.07 -10.59
C HIS A 287 6.79 1.80 -9.65
N ALA A 288 6.94 0.57 -9.14
CA ALA A 288 8.04 0.19 -8.26
C ALA A 288 9.42 0.25 -8.94
N ALA A 289 9.49 -0.12 -10.23
CA ALA A 289 10.74 -0.16 -10.98
C ALA A 289 11.28 1.23 -11.36
N HIS A 290 10.45 2.28 -11.33
CA HIS A 290 10.80 3.63 -11.77
C HIS A 290 10.58 4.69 -10.68
N PRO A 291 11.29 4.63 -9.54
CA PRO A 291 11.17 5.64 -8.49
C PRO A 291 11.66 7.00 -9.01
N GLY A 292 10.79 8.02 -9.05
CA GLY A 292 11.10 9.39 -9.47
C GLY A 292 10.53 9.84 -10.81
N ASP A 293 10.26 8.91 -11.74
CA ASP A 293 9.46 9.11 -12.98
C ASP A 293 8.24 8.17 -12.98
N GLY A 294 7.85 7.69 -11.79
CA GLY A 294 6.87 6.62 -11.63
C GLY A 294 5.43 7.06 -11.87
N SER A 295 4.53 6.07 -11.92
CA SER A 295 3.11 6.23 -12.25
C SER A 295 2.24 6.91 -11.16
N ALA A 296 2.79 7.74 -10.27
CA ALA A 296 2.05 8.30 -9.12
C ALA A 296 0.78 9.07 -9.56
N ALA A 297 0.89 9.93 -10.57
CA ALA A 297 -0.26 10.64 -11.14
C ALA A 297 -1.31 9.69 -11.75
N PHE A 298 -0.86 8.57 -12.32
CA PHE A 298 -1.76 7.54 -12.82
C PHE A 298 -2.50 6.84 -11.68
N PHE A 299 -1.83 6.48 -10.58
CA PHE A 299 -2.50 5.94 -9.39
C PHE A 299 -3.52 6.92 -8.77
N ALA A 300 -3.27 8.23 -8.80
CA ALA A 300 -4.29 9.22 -8.43
C ALA A 300 -5.52 9.16 -9.35
N LYS A 301 -5.33 8.97 -10.67
CA LYS A 301 -6.43 8.79 -11.63
C LYS A 301 -7.16 7.46 -11.46
N LEU A 302 -6.45 6.41 -11.04
CA LEU A 302 -7.06 5.13 -10.67
C LEU A 302 -7.93 5.29 -9.43
N PHE A 303 -7.43 5.96 -8.39
CA PHE A 303 -8.23 6.25 -7.20
C PHE A 303 -9.48 7.08 -7.54
N ALA A 304 -9.32 8.12 -8.37
CA ALA A 304 -10.45 8.96 -8.80
C ALA A 304 -11.53 8.18 -9.55
N PHE A 305 -11.19 7.06 -10.21
CA PHE A 305 -12.18 6.19 -10.84
C PHE A 305 -13.19 5.63 -9.83
N GLY A 306 -12.81 5.44 -8.57
CA GLY A 306 -13.70 4.98 -7.50
C GLY A 306 -14.73 6.01 -7.05
N ASN A 307 -14.59 7.29 -7.40
CA ASN A 307 -15.41 8.41 -6.89
C ASN A 307 -15.49 8.44 -5.34
N LYS A 308 -14.40 8.06 -4.67
CA LYS A 308 -14.30 8.07 -3.21
C LYS A 308 -13.65 9.37 -2.72
N PRO A 309 -14.17 10.00 -1.65
CA PRO A 309 -13.43 11.06 -0.98
C PRO A 309 -12.19 10.46 -0.30
N GLN A 310 -11.11 11.23 -0.24
CA GLN A 310 -9.97 10.79 0.56
C GLN A 310 -10.24 11.00 2.05
N HIS A 311 -9.74 10.09 2.88
CA HIS A 311 -9.80 10.23 4.34
C HIS A 311 -8.95 11.39 4.82
N VAL A 312 -7.80 11.60 4.18
CA VAL A 312 -6.88 12.72 4.44
C VAL A 312 -6.13 13.11 3.16
N ILE A 313 -5.82 14.39 3.03
CA ILE A 313 -5.00 14.93 1.94
C ILE A 313 -3.84 15.70 2.55
N SER A 314 -2.61 15.34 2.19
CA SER A 314 -1.40 16.03 2.63
C SER A 314 -0.94 17.02 1.56
N SER A 315 -0.59 18.24 1.97
CA SER A 315 0.07 19.23 1.09
C SER A 315 1.47 18.81 0.65
N ASP A 316 2.06 17.80 1.31
CA ASP A 316 3.35 17.21 0.94
C ASP A 316 3.21 15.68 0.85
N PRO A 317 3.37 15.09 -0.34
CA PRO A 317 3.17 13.65 -0.53
C PRO A 317 4.19 12.80 0.24
N GLN A 318 5.32 13.36 0.69
CA GLN A 318 6.29 12.61 1.51
C GLN A 318 5.80 12.40 2.95
N VAL A 319 4.88 13.24 3.44
CA VAL A 319 4.26 13.11 4.75
C VAL A 319 2.98 12.30 4.64
N LYS A 320 2.84 11.25 5.45
CA LYS A 320 1.71 10.31 5.40
C LYS A 320 0.82 10.52 6.60
N ALA A 321 -0.48 10.65 6.38
CA ALA A 321 -1.45 10.81 7.46
C ALA A 321 -2.44 9.63 7.50
N ARG A 322 -2.88 9.22 8.69
CA ARG A 322 -3.89 8.17 8.88
C ARG A 322 -4.83 8.55 10.03
N LEU A 323 -6.10 8.20 9.89
CA LEU A 323 -7.11 8.41 10.92
C LEU A 323 -7.32 7.13 11.72
N HIS A 324 -7.40 7.27 13.04
CA HIS A 324 -7.93 6.25 13.93
C HIS A 324 -9.25 6.72 14.52
N MET A 325 -10.25 5.86 14.54
CA MET A 325 -11.56 6.15 15.12
C MET A 325 -12.06 4.97 15.97
N GLY A 326 -12.89 5.25 16.96
CA GLY A 326 -13.52 4.26 17.83
C GLY A 326 -14.04 4.91 19.11
N ASP A 327 -14.26 4.10 20.16
CA ASP A 327 -14.78 4.57 21.46
C ASP A 327 -13.84 5.58 22.15
N GLY A 328 -12.58 5.64 21.70
CA GLY A 328 -11.58 6.59 22.17
C GLY A 328 -11.69 8.00 21.59
N GLY A 329 -12.45 8.19 20.52
CA GLY A 329 -12.53 9.43 19.75
C GLY A 329 -11.81 9.34 18.40
N VAL A 330 -11.43 10.50 17.86
CA VAL A 330 -10.78 10.62 16.54
C VAL A 330 -9.33 11.04 16.73
N TYR A 331 -8.40 10.28 16.17
CA TYR A 331 -6.97 10.55 16.25
C TYR A 331 -6.36 10.64 14.85
N LEU A 332 -5.59 11.68 14.61
CA LEU A 332 -4.81 11.87 13.39
C LEU A 332 -3.34 11.56 13.67
N TRP A 333 -2.79 10.62 12.93
CA TRP A 333 -1.38 10.25 12.94
C TRP A 333 -0.70 10.81 11.70
N ILE A 334 0.43 11.50 11.86
CA ILE A 334 1.11 12.23 10.77
C ILE A 334 2.59 11.85 10.79
N ALA A 335 3.01 11.01 9.85
CA ALA A 335 4.35 10.47 9.75
C ALA A 335 5.21 11.25 8.75
N ASN A 336 6.35 11.80 9.21
CA ASN A 336 7.38 12.38 8.35
C ASN A 336 8.59 11.43 8.29
N PRO A 337 8.75 10.66 7.19
CA PRO A 337 9.87 9.72 7.03
C PRO A 337 11.19 10.41 6.70
N THR A 338 11.20 11.72 6.47
CA THR A 338 12.39 12.44 5.99
C THR A 338 13.26 12.91 7.15
N ARG A 339 14.52 13.27 6.86
CA ARG A 339 15.48 13.76 7.86
C ARG A 339 15.42 15.28 8.08
N GLN A 340 14.36 15.93 7.60
CA GLN A 340 14.14 17.37 7.74
C GLN A 340 12.73 17.63 8.26
N ASP A 341 12.58 18.69 9.02
CA ASP A 341 11.27 19.19 9.43
C ASP A 341 10.51 19.68 8.20
N ARG A 342 9.21 19.36 8.12
CA ARG A 342 8.38 19.71 6.96
C ARG A 342 7.12 20.48 7.40
N PRO A 343 6.95 21.74 6.98
CA PRO A 343 5.68 22.43 7.16
C PRO A 343 4.63 21.76 6.27
N VAL A 344 3.54 21.31 6.85
CA VAL A 344 2.48 20.60 6.14
C VAL A 344 1.10 21.04 6.58
N ARG A 345 0.17 20.95 5.63
CA ARG A 345 -1.27 21.08 5.85
C ARG A 345 -1.90 19.73 5.56
N ILE A 346 -2.61 19.19 6.55
CA ILE A 346 -3.36 17.93 6.42
C ILE A 346 -4.84 18.28 6.42
N GLU A 347 -5.48 18.17 5.27
CA GLU A 347 -6.94 18.25 5.16
C GLU A 347 -7.55 16.92 5.60
N VAL A 348 -8.52 16.98 6.51
CA VAL A 348 -9.18 15.79 7.06
C VAL A 348 -10.55 15.63 6.43
N GLY A 349 -10.83 14.46 5.85
CA GLY A 349 -12.10 14.14 5.19
C GLY A 349 -13.28 14.04 6.17
N ASP A 350 -14.50 14.21 5.67
CA ASP A 350 -15.74 14.36 6.46
C ASP A 350 -16.02 13.20 7.41
N ILE A 351 -15.45 12.02 7.17
CA ILE A 351 -15.56 10.85 8.03
C ILE A 351 -15.12 11.12 9.47
N ALA A 352 -14.17 12.05 9.69
CA ALA A 352 -13.72 12.44 11.01
C ALA A 352 -14.74 13.26 11.83
N GLY A 353 -15.88 13.63 11.23
CA GLY A 353 -16.84 14.55 11.83
C GLY A 353 -16.34 15.98 11.92
N ASN A 354 -16.94 16.76 12.82
CA ASN A 354 -16.53 18.13 13.11
C ASN A 354 -15.52 18.14 14.27
N PHE A 355 -14.50 18.97 14.15
CA PHE A 355 -13.54 19.26 15.21
C PHE A 355 -13.15 20.73 15.15
N THR A 356 -12.78 21.29 16.29
CA THR A 356 -12.35 22.69 16.42
C THR A 356 -10.98 22.81 17.10
N GLY A 357 -10.50 21.73 17.70
CA GLY A 357 -9.19 21.64 18.34
C GLY A 357 -8.43 20.38 17.97
N ALA A 358 -7.12 20.44 18.19
CA ALA A 358 -6.22 19.31 18.11
C ALA A 358 -5.33 19.30 19.37
N ILE A 359 -5.31 18.17 20.08
CA ILE A 359 -4.51 17.99 21.30
C ILE A 359 -3.38 17.02 21.00
N THR A 360 -2.14 17.50 21.14
CA THR A 360 -0.93 16.71 20.94
C THR A 360 -0.82 15.59 21.97
N ARG A 361 -0.81 14.34 21.49
CA ARG A 361 -0.49 13.15 22.30
C ARG A 361 0.97 12.77 22.18
N TRP A 362 1.59 13.04 21.04
CA TRP A 362 3.02 12.92 20.78
C TRP A 362 3.41 13.83 19.61
N GLY A 363 4.64 14.34 19.62
CA GLY A 363 5.22 15.03 18.48
C GLY A 363 4.94 16.54 18.49
N ALA A 364 4.75 17.11 17.30
CA ALA A 364 4.61 18.54 17.11
C ALA A 364 3.21 19.04 17.52
N ASP A 365 3.16 20.28 18.00
CA ASP A 365 1.89 21.00 18.16
C ASP A 365 1.30 21.37 16.79
N ALA A 366 -0.03 21.49 16.76
CA ALA A 366 -0.77 21.75 15.54
C ALA A 366 -1.86 22.80 15.73
N GLY A 367 -2.03 23.66 14.73
CA GLY A 367 -3.18 24.55 14.60
C GLY A 367 -4.31 23.89 13.81
N VAL A 368 -5.53 24.40 14.00
CA VAL A 368 -6.73 23.98 13.26
C VAL A 368 -7.28 25.16 12.46
N GLU A 369 -7.45 24.97 11.16
CA GLU A 369 -8.05 25.93 10.23
C GLU A 369 -9.20 25.25 9.47
N GLY A 370 -10.42 25.36 10.00
CA GLY A 370 -11.57 24.63 9.47
C GLY A 370 -11.34 23.12 9.59
N ARG A 371 -11.27 22.40 8.46
CA ARG A 371 -10.98 20.96 8.40
C ARG A 371 -9.48 20.65 8.21
N THR A 372 -8.62 21.66 8.22
CA THR A 372 -7.20 21.51 7.97
C THR A 372 -6.40 21.59 9.27
N ILE A 373 -5.53 20.61 9.49
CA ILE A 373 -4.50 20.63 10.53
C ILE A 373 -3.23 21.24 9.94
N VAL A 374 -2.66 22.23 10.62
CA VAL A 374 -1.45 22.95 10.20
C VAL A 374 -0.35 22.74 11.23
N LEU A 375 0.78 22.17 10.80
CA LEU A 375 1.91 21.87 11.68
C LEU A 375 3.24 21.83 10.93
N THR A 376 4.34 21.85 11.67
CA THR A 376 5.66 21.47 11.18
C THR A 376 5.95 20.05 11.65
N ALA A 377 5.81 19.06 10.76
CA ALA A 377 6.06 17.67 11.08
C ALA A 377 7.57 17.42 11.27
N SER A 378 7.96 17.03 12.48
CA SER A 378 9.37 16.83 12.85
C SER A 378 10.06 15.73 12.03
N ALA A 379 11.35 15.91 11.75
CA ALA A 379 12.18 14.94 11.05
C ALA A 379 12.16 13.57 11.73
N ARG A 380 11.97 12.50 10.93
CA ARG A 380 11.96 11.10 11.40
C ARG A 380 11.08 10.92 12.64
N ASP A 381 9.84 11.38 12.56
CA ASP A 381 8.87 11.29 13.66
C ASP A 381 7.45 11.07 13.13
N VAL A 382 6.56 10.75 14.04
CA VAL A 382 5.12 10.66 13.81
C VAL A 382 4.44 11.54 14.85
N THR A 383 3.69 12.54 14.41
CA THR A 383 2.85 13.35 15.32
C THR A 383 1.50 12.66 15.50
N VAL A 384 1.00 12.62 16.74
CA VAL A 384 -0.28 12.01 17.10
C VAL A 384 -1.16 13.06 17.76
N LEU A 385 -2.29 13.36 17.13
CA LEU A 385 -3.22 14.39 17.56
C LEU A 385 -4.58 13.76 17.88
N MET A 386 -5.17 14.14 19.00
CA MET A 386 -6.60 13.90 19.24
C MET A 386 -7.40 15.08 18.68
N LEU A 387 -8.35 14.81 17.79
CA LEU A 387 -9.24 15.83 17.22
C LEU A 387 -10.46 15.99 18.14
N SER A 388 -10.79 17.23 18.52
CA SER A 388 -11.83 17.56 19.52
C SER A 388 -12.78 18.65 19.07
#